data_AF-A0A072NKX2-F1
#
_entry.id   AF-A0A072NKX2-F1
#
_cell.length_a   1.000
_cell.length_b   1.000
_cell.length_c   1.000
_cell.angle_alpha   90.00
_cell.angle_beta   90.00
_cell.angle_gamma   90.00
#
_symmetry.space_group_name_H-M   'P 1'
#
loop_
_entity.id
_entity.type
_entity.pdbx_description
1 polymer ?
#
loop_
_entity_poly.entity_id
_entity_poly.type
_entity_poly.pdbx_seq_one_letter_code
_entity_poly.pdbx_strand_id
1 'polypeptide(L)' 'MFDDDYGFSAEVFVNDRKQVLTHGNLIEALRLWLEEFLNRDPYAGIQLVLDDEEGIIALIN' A
#
# COMPACT_ATOMS: atom_id res chain seq x y z
N MET A 1 0.87 7.63 -5.21
CA MET A 1 1.96 8.40 -5.84
C MET A 1 3.23 7.56 -5.88
N PHE A 2 4.12 7.83 -6.83
CA PHE A 2 5.44 7.21 -6.91
C PHE A 2 6.49 8.31 -7.06
N ASP A 3 7.61 8.14 -6.36
CA ASP A 3 8.76 9.04 -6.38
C ASP A 3 10.04 8.20 -6.49
N ASP A 4 11.02 8.63 -7.29
CA ASP A 4 12.23 7.86 -7.56
C ASP A 4 13.14 7.71 -6.32
N ASP A 5 13.09 8.66 -5.39
CA ASP A 5 13.92 8.65 -4.18
C ASP A 5 13.22 7.94 -3.00
N TYR A 6 11.88 8.02 -2.95
CA TYR A 6 11.09 7.57 -1.80
C TYR A 6 10.13 6.40 -2.09
N GLY A 7 10.01 5.98 -3.34
CA GLY A 7 9.13 4.90 -3.80
C GLY A 7 7.65 5.27 -3.74
N PHE A 8 6.79 4.27 -3.50
CA PHE A 8 5.35 4.51 -3.40
C PHE A 8 4.98 5.24 -2.12
N SER A 9 4.04 6.18 -2.24
CA SER A 9 3.43 6.88 -1.10
C SER A 9 1.96 7.18 -1.35
N ALA A 10 1.21 7.38 -0.25
CA ALA A 10 -0.19 7.77 -0.28
C ALA A 10 -0.47 8.84 0.76
N GLU A 11 -1.21 9.87 0.38
CA GLU A 11 -1.67 10.89 1.33
C GLU A 11 -3.02 10.47 1.91
N VAL A 12 -3.14 10.54 3.23
CA VAL A 12 -4.38 10.22 3.95
C VAL A 12 -4.74 11.36 4.89
N PHE A 13 -6.03 11.53 5.12
CA PHE A 13 -6.56 12.55 6.03
C PHE A 13 -7.34 11.88 7.15
N VAL A 14 -6.91 12.10 8.39
CA VAL A 14 -7.56 11.56 9.59
C VAL A 14 -7.75 12.69 10.59
N ASN A 15 -8.99 12.97 11.00
CA ASN A 15 -9.33 14.06 11.94
C ASN A 15 -8.71 15.40 11.51
N ASP A 16 -8.91 15.79 10.24
CA ASP A 16 -8.34 17.00 9.62
C ASP A 16 -6.79 17.08 9.59
N ARG A 17 -6.09 15.97 9.92
CA ARG A 17 -4.64 15.88 9.81
C ARG A 17 -4.25 15.08 8.58
N LYS A 18 -3.40 15.69 7.75
CA LYS A 18 -2.72 15.03 6.65
C LYS A 18 -1.58 14.18 7.19
N GLN A 19 -1.53 12.92 6.77
CA GLN A 19 -0.40 12.01 6.95
C GLN A 19 0.02 11.47 5.59
N VAL A 20 1.32 11.24 5.42
CA VAL A 20 1.86 10.56 4.23
C VAL A 20 2.27 9.16 4.65
N LEU A 21 1.65 8.16 4.03
CA LEU A 21 2.02 6.75 4.16
C LEU A 21 3.18 6.47 3.20
N THR A 22 4.22 5.86 3.73
CA THR A 22 5.39 5.42 2.96
C THR A 22 5.17 4.04 2.34
N HIS A 23 6.07 3.64 1.45
CA HIS A 23 6.05 2.30 0.85
C HIS A 23 5.97 1.19 1.90
N GLY A 24 6.75 1.31 3.00
CA GLY A 24 6.71 0.37 4.10
C GLY A 24 5.33 0.30 4.77
N ASN A 25 4.70 1.45 5.02
CA ASN A 25 3.37 1.49 5.64
C ASN A 25 2.30 0.86 4.74
N LEU A 26 2.40 1.05 3.42
CA LEU A 26 1.49 0.43 2.46
C LEU A 26 1.63 -1.10 2.48
N ILE A 27 2.86 -1.61 2.50
CA ILE A 27 3.12 -3.06 2.62
C ILE A 27 2.56 -3.60 3.93
N GLU A 28 2.84 -2.98 5.07
CA GLU A 28 2.33 -3.41 6.38
C GLU A 28 0.80 -3.48 6.40
N ALA A 29 0.12 -2.45 5.89
CA ALA A 29 -1.34 -2.40 5.82
C ALA A 29 -1.91 -3.53 4.93
N LEU A 30 -1.27 -3.82 3.79
CA LEU A 30 -1.68 -4.91 2.91
C LEU A 30 -1.47 -6.28 3.56
N ARG A 31 -0.38 -6.50 4.30
CA ARG A 31 -0.15 -7.76 5.02
C ARG A 31 -1.25 -8.00 6.06
N LEU A 32 -1.59 -6.97 6.83
CA LEU A 32 -2.71 -7.04 7.78
C LEU A 32 -4.03 -7.34 7.06
N TRP A 33 -4.26 -6.72 5.90
CA TRP A 33 -5.47 -6.99 5.11
C TRP A 33 -5.55 -8.44 4.61
N LEU A 34 -4.43 -8.99 4.12
CA LEU A 34 -4.35 -10.39 3.65
C LEU A 34 -4.71 -11.38 4.76
N GLU A 35 -4.18 -11.17 5.97
CA GLU A 35 -4.42 -12.03 7.12
C GLU A 35 -5.88 -11.91 7.62
N GLU A 36 -6.32 -10.69 7.90
CA GLU A 36 -7.59 -10.45 8.61
C GLU A 36 -8.83 -10.64 7.74
N PHE A 37 -8.76 -10.30 6.45
CA PHE A 37 -9.94 -10.22 5.59
C PHE A 37 -9.96 -11.24 4.46
N LEU A 38 -8.79 -11.71 4.03
CA LEU A 38 -8.67 -12.64 2.90
C LEU A 38 -8.22 -14.04 3.32
N ASN A 39 -7.85 -14.23 4.60
CA ASN A 39 -7.30 -15.49 5.13
C ASN A 39 -6.21 -16.06 4.21
N ARG A 40 -5.31 -15.18 3.75
CA ARG A 40 -4.17 -15.49 2.87
C ARG A 40 -2.87 -15.22 3.63
N ASP A 41 -1.80 -15.92 3.24
CA ASP A 41 -0.48 -15.73 3.82
C ASP A 41 -0.05 -14.25 3.79
N PRO A 42 0.09 -13.58 4.95
CA PRO A 42 0.50 -12.18 5.00
C PRO A 42 1.95 -12.00 4.53
N TYR A 43 2.76 -13.05 4.43
CA TYR A 43 4.14 -13.00 3.94
C TYR A 43 4.28 -13.30 2.45
N ALA A 44 3.16 -13.43 1.72
CA ALA A 44 3.15 -13.54 0.28
C ALA A 44 3.93 -12.40 -0.40
N GLY A 45 4.40 -12.66 -1.62
CA GLY A 45 5.06 -11.64 -2.44
C GLY A 45 4.07 -10.55 -2.83
N ILE A 46 4.35 -9.31 -2.48
CA ILE A 46 3.53 -8.13 -2.80
C ILE A 46 4.32 -7.21 -3.71
N GLN A 47 3.77 -6.91 -4.89
CA GLN A 47 4.31 -5.90 -5.79
C GLN A 47 3.31 -4.75 -5.92
N LEU A 48 3.75 -3.53 -5.60
CA LEU A 48 2.99 -2.33 -5.87
C LEU A 48 3.25 -1.87 -7.31
N VAL A 49 2.18 -1.51 -8.01
CA VAL A 49 2.22 -0.96 -9.37
C VAL A 49 1.39 0.32 -9.37
N LEU A 50 1.87 1.33 -10.11
CA LEU A 50 1.08 2.53 -10.36
C LEU A 50 0.31 2.32 -11.66
N ASP A 51 -1.01 2.44 -11.57
CA ASP A 51 -1.93 2.47 -12.69
C ASP A 51 -2.52 3.87 -12.83
N ASP A 52 -2.67 4.33 -14.06
CA ASP A 52 -3.11 5.70 -14.36
C ASP A 52 -4.59 5.93 -14.05
N GLU A 53 -5.42 4.88 -14.06
CA GLU A 53 -6.86 4.95 -13.77
C GLU A 53 -7.17 4.52 -12.32
N GLU A 54 -6.58 3.41 -11.87
CA GLU A 54 -6.90 2.78 -10.58
C GLU A 54 -5.99 3.28 -9.44
N GLY A 55 -4.90 3.98 -9.75
CA GLY A 55 -3.92 4.43 -8.76
C GLY A 55 -2.96 3.31 -8.34
N ILE A 56 -2.63 3.20 -7.06
CA ILE A 56 -1.69 2.15 -6.60
C ILE A 56 -2.46 0.83 -6.46
N ILE A 57 -2.08 -0.17 -7.25
CA ILE A 57 -2.59 -1.54 -7.15
C ILE A 57 -1.54 -2.48 -6.55
N ALA A 58 -2.01 -3.55 -5.89
CA ALA A 58 -1.16 -4.57 -5.29
C ALA A 58 -1.37 -5.92 -5.98
N LEU A 59 -0.29 -6.45 -6.58
CA LEU A 59 -0.26 -7.81 -7.15
C LEU A 59 0.29 -8.78 -6.12
N ILE A 60 -0.45 -9.87 -5.85
CA ILE A 60 -0.12 -10.85 -4.79
C ILE A 60 0.22 -12.20 -5.42
N ASN A 61 1.47 -12.62 -5.26
CA ASN A 61 2.00 -13.89 -5.81
C ASN A 61 1.83 -15.08 -4.85
#